data_AF-A0A0X3XT80-F1
#
_entry.id   AF-A0A0X3XT80-F1
#
_cell.length_a   1.000
_cell.length_b   1.000
_cell.length_c   1.000
_cell.angle_alpha   90.00
_cell.angle_beta   90.00
_cell.angle_gamma   90.00
#
_symmetry.space_group_name_H-M   'P 1'
#
loop_
_entity.id
_entity.type
_entity.pdbx_description
1 polymer ?
#
loop_
_entity_poly.entity_id
_entity_poly.type
_entity_poly.pdbx_seq_one_letter_code
_entity_poly.pdbx_strand_id
1 'polypeptide(L)'
;MSEAVTRSTLSTPPGLLASLDPLLRDWLPRQRWFAGKGRPVTGFSLVAATELLPPGGKRGLYHLLVRAHQPLTPAPGAPEQPADCYQLLVGDREALPPRLAPALIGHVTEGPLAGRTVYDALYDPRPCELLLEALRTGARVGALRFERDAGTEIRSGLVPRLVTSEQSNSSVVYGDTFILKLLRRVVPGVNPDLELPLALAREGCDRVPAPSAWMRAELSGEPYVLGVLQPFVQGAADGWDLALRGLAKGEEFASAARALGRATAEVHMALARALPTVTLGHTQVRQQVEGMAARLDAAAQAVPALRPYAPALRSAFDALADLAAEGRTWTAQRVHGDLHLGQCLRSPSGQWWLIDFEGEPSKPLAERRMPQPPARDVAGMLRSFDYAAHSAEHPAPGWANACRAAYCSGYAEAGGADPRTDPVLLRAYETDKAIYEVVYEARHRPDWLPVPMTAIRRLAADAPPAPPSTPVSPPSPRRPRP
;
A
#
# COMPACT_ATOMS: atom_id res chain seq x y z
N MET A 1 -10.56 -1.84 41.64
CA MET A 1 -11.35 -0.60 41.66
C MET A 1 -10.44 0.56 41.98
N SER A 2 -10.19 1.42 41.01
CA SER A 2 -9.92 2.85 41.21
C SER A 2 -10.27 3.51 39.89
N GLU A 3 -11.55 3.85 39.77
CA GLU A 3 -12.08 4.78 38.77
C GLU A 3 -11.42 6.14 38.99
N ALA A 4 -10.71 6.63 37.98
CA ALA A 4 -10.58 8.06 37.71
C ALA A 4 -9.76 8.24 36.42
N VAL A 5 -10.43 8.38 35.27
CA VAL A 5 -10.24 9.53 34.36
C VAL A 5 -11.55 9.69 33.60
N THR A 6 -12.39 10.58 34.11
CA THR A 6 -13.71 10.91 33.60
C THR A 6 -13.60 12.11 32.66
N ARG A 7 -14.18 11.94 31.46
CA ARG A 7 -14.82 12.94 30.58
C ARG A 7 -14.11 14.30 30.39
N SER A 8 -13.56 14.50 29.19
CA SER A 8 -13.72 15.77 28.51
C SER A 8 -14.20 15.52 27.08
N THR A 9 -15.49 15.75 26.84
CA THR A 9 -15.98 16.02 25.49
C THR A 9 -15.60 17.45 25.17
N LEU A 10 -14.34 17.68 24.77
CA LEU A 10 -13.93 18.97 24.21
C LEU A 10 -14.66 19.12 22.88
N SER A 11 -15.79 19.85 22.91
CA SER A 11 -16.47 20.28 21.71
C SER A 11 -15.51 21.14 20.90
N THR A 12 -15.33 20.81 19.62
CA THR A 12 -14.51 21.60 18.72
C THR A 12 -14.98 23.06 18.72
N PRO A 13 -14.07 24.05 18.75
CA PRO A 13 -14.46 25.45 18.63
C PRO A 13 -15.25 25.67 17.32
N PRO A 14 -16.43 26.32 17.38
CA PRO A 14 -17.14 26.73 16.18
C PRO A 14 -16.20 27.52 15.25
N GLY A 15 -16.22 27.20 13.95
CA GLY A 15 -15.40 27.90 12.95
C GLY A 15 -13.93 27.47 12.88
N LEU A 16 -13.48 26.44 13.63
CA LEU A 16 -12.09 25.95 13.56
C LEU A 16 -11.68 25.59 12.12
N LEU A 17 -12.45 24.76 11.42
CA LEU A 17 -12.11 24.40 10.04
C LEU A 17 -12.16 25.62 9.11
N ALA A 18 -13.14 26.52 9.29
CA ALA A 18 -13.24 27.74 8.48
C ALA A 18 -11.99 28.62 8.61
N SER A 19 -11.43 28.75 9.83
CA SER A 19 -10.16 29.48 10.04
C SER A 19 -8.92 28.82 9.43
N LEU A 20 -8.95 27.49 9.26
CA LEU A 20 -7.83 26.71 8.72
C LEU A 20 -7.94 26.48 7.21
N ASP A 21 -9.15 26.51 6.64
CA ASP A 21 -9.46 26.15 5.26
C ASP A 21 -8.56 26.87 4.24
N PRO A 22 -8.34 28.21 4.29
CA PRO A 22 -7.46 28.89 3.35
C PRO A 22 -6.03 28.35 3.39
N LEU A 23 -5.48 28.12 4.59
CA LEU A 23 -4.11 27.64 4.77
C LEU A 23 -3.96 26.18 4.32
N LEU A 24 -4.97 25.35 4.61
CA LEU A 24 -4.98 23.94 4.25
C LEU A 24 -5.11 23.73 2.73
N ARG A 25 -5.80 24.62 2.00
CA ARG A 25 -5.90 24.55 0.53
C ARG A 25 -4.53 24.67 -0.14
N ASP A 26 -3.64 25.49 0.42
CA ASP A 26 -2.29 25.69 -0.10
C ASP A 26 -1.29 24.66 0.43
N TRP A 27 -1.47 24.22 1.68
CA TRP A 27 -0.55 23.29 2.34
C TRP A 27 -0.78 21.83 1.93
N LEU A 28 -2.04 21.37 1.88
CA LEU A 28 -2.36 19.95 1.65
C LEU A 28 -1.87 19.42 0.29
N PRO A 29 -2.03 20.13 -0.85
CA PRO A 29 -1.58 19.64 -2.15
C PRO A 29 -0.06 19.51 -2.29
N ARG A 30 0.71 20.23 -1.46
CA ARG A 30 2.17 20.13 -1.40
C ARG A 30 2.65 18.88 -0.67
N GLN A 31 1.76 18.19 0.04
CA GLN A 31 2.13 16.99 0.77
C GLN A 31 2.34 15.83 -0.18
N ARG A 32 3.42 15.08 0.04
CA ARG A 32 3.76 13.92 -0.81
C ARG A 32 2.66 12.87 -0.85
N TRP A 33 1.98 12.67 0.28
CA TRP A 33 0.96 11.66 0.54
C TRP A 33 -0.45 12.09 0.09
N PHE A 34 -0.61 13.32 -0.40
CA PHE A 34 -1.87 13.77 -0.96
C PHE A 34 -2.14 13.05 -2.29
N ALA A 35 -3.27 12.33 -2.37
CA ALA A 35 -3.60 11.53 -3.55
C ALA A 35 -4.22 12.36 -4.69
N GLY A 36 -4.80 13.53 -4.36
CA GLY A 36 -5.51 14.39 -5.30
C GLY A 36 -4.64 15.29 -6.18
N LYS A 37 -3.36 14.97 -6.40
CA LYS A 37 -2.43 15.83 -7.15
C LYS A 37 -2.93 16.13 -8.55
N GLY A 38 -2.57 17.30 -9.08
CA GLY A 38 -2.99 17.76 -10.40
C GLY A 38 -4.41 18.32 -10.46
N ARG A 39 -5.16 18.33 -9.35
CA ARG A 39 -6.46 19.01 -9.22
C ARG A 39 -6.43 20.01 -8.05
N PRO A 40 -7.01 21.22 -8.21
CA PRO A 40 -7.08 22.18 -7.12
C PRO A 40 -8.01 21.69 -6.00
N VAL A 41 -7.68 22.03 -4.76
CA VAL A 41 -8.58 21.82 -3.61
C VAL A 41 -9.51 23.01 -3.48
N THR A 42 -10.81 22.77 -3.58
CA THR A 42 -11.86 23.82 -3.58
C THR A 42 -12.51 24.04 -2.21
N GLY A 43 -12.09 23.28 -1.20
CA GLY A 43 -12.48 23.45 0.19
C GLY A 43 -12.45 22.14 0.96
N PHE A 44 -12.94 22.20 2.21
CA PHE A 44 -13.00 21.05 3.10
C PHE A 44 -14.36 20.89 3.78
N SER A 45 -14.74 19.64 4.06
CA SER A 45 -15.75 19.32 5.06
C SER A 45 -15.11 18.72 6.31
N LEU A 46 -15.54 19.15 7.49
CA LEU A 46 -15.08 18.57 8.75
C LEU A 46 -15.80 17.25 8.99
N VAL A 47 -15.04 16.16 9.14
CA VAL A 47 -15.57 14.86 9.56
C VAL A 47 -15.52 14.74 11.07
N ALA A 48 -14.37 15.07 11.66
CA ALA A 48 -14.17 15.10 13.10
C ALA A 48 -13.03 16.04 13.47
N ALA A 49 -13.10 16.62 14.66
CA ALA A 49 -12.00 17.33 15.28
C ALA A 49 -11.93 16.97 16.75
N THR A 50 -10.73 16.63 17.23
CA THR A 50 -10.46 16.33 18.63
C THR A 50 -9.30 17.17 19.10
N GLU A 51 -9.53 17.98 20.13
CA GLU A 51 -8.47 18.71 20.80
C GLU A 51 -7.76 17.78 21.79
N LEU A 52 -6.44 17.66 21.67
CA LEU A 52 -5.59 16.74 22.45
C LEU A 52 -4.91 17.43 23.64
N LEU A 53 -4.90 18.77 23.65
CA LEU A 53 -4.39 19.58 24.76
C LEU A 53 -5.49 20.48 25.29
N PRO A 54 -5.48 20.87 26.58
CA PRO A 54 -6.49 21.77 27.11
C PRO A 54 -6.52 23.12 26.36
N PRO A 55 -7.71 23.70 26.10
CA PRO A 55 -7.85 24.98 25.42
C PRO A 55 -7.24 26.13 26.25
N GLY A 56 -6.85 27.21 25.57
CA GLY A 56 -6.30 28.42 26.21
C GLY A 56 -4.83 28.32 26.66
N GLY A 57 -4.16 27.20 26.35
CA GLY A 57 -2.72 27.04 26.59
C GLY A 57 -1.85 27.82 25.59
N LYS A 58 -0.58 28.06 25.97
CA LYS A 58 0.45 28.64 25.06
C LYS A 58 0.66 27.83 23.77
N ARG A 59 0.20 26.58 23.75
CA ARG A 59 0.18 25.65 22.61
C ARG A 59 -1.15 24.90 22.60
N GLY A 60 -1.67 24.60 21.43
CA GLY A 60 -2.73 23.61 21.25
C GLY A 60 -2.28 22.49 20.33
N LEU A 61 -3.11 21.45 20.27
CA LEU A 61 -2.89 20.26 19.46
C LEU A 61 -4.25 19.71 19.05
N TYR A 62 -4.48 19.62 17.75
CA TYR A 62 -5.73 19.19 17.16
C TYR A 62 -5.49 17.98 16.27
N HIS A 63 -6.28 16.95 16.48
CA HIS A 63 -6.47 15.88 15.50
C HIS A 63 -7.69 16.22 14.66
N LEU A 64 -7.53 16.28 13.34
CA LEU A 64 -8.59 16.62 12.39
C LEU A 64 -8.76 15.49 11.38
N LEU A 65 -10.01 15.16 11.08
CA LEU A 65 -10.39 14.38 9.91
C LEU A 65 -11.18 15.31 8.98
N VAL A 66 -10.64 15.53 7.78
CA VAL A 66 -11.20 16.47 6.79
C VAL A 66 -11.40 15.79 5.45
N ARG A 67 -12.54 16.01 4.81
CA ARG A 67 -12.75 15.61 3.40
C ARG A 67 -12.29 16.74 2.49
N ALA A 68 -11.35 16.45 1.59
CA ALA A 68 -10.85 17.44 0.63
C ALA A 68 -11.72 17.48 -0.61
N HIS A 69 -12.35 18.62 -0.90
CA HIS A 69 -13.16 18.79 -2.10
C HIS A 69 -12.27 19.13 -3.29
N GLN A 70 -12.49 18.44 -4.40
CA GLN A 70 -11.84 18.72 -5.68
C GLN A 70 -12.89 18.66 -6.79
N PRO A 71 -12.71 19.40 -7.90
CA PRO A 71 -13.61 19.30 -9.04
C PRO A 71 -13.65 17.86 -9.55
N LEU A 72 -14.86 17.30 -9.70
CA LEU A 72 -15.04 15.99 -10.34
C LEU A 72 -14.65 16.12 -11.81
N THR A 73 -13.82 15.20 -12.30
CA THR A 73 -13.65 15.00 -13.74
C THR A 73 -14.69 13.95 -14.12
N PRO A 74 -15.75 14.29 -14.87
CA PRO A 74 -16.78 13.31 -15.20
C PRO A 74 -16.18 12.22 -16.08
N ALA A 75 -16.04 11.01 -15.53
CA ALA A 75 -15.92 9.80 -16.31
C ALA A 75 -17.35 9.29 -16.57
N PRO A 76 -17.78 9.12 -17.84
CA PRO A 76 -19.14 8.65 -18.12
C PRO A 76 -19.43 7.33 -17.42
N GLY A 77 -20.48 7.30 -16.58
CA GLY A 77 -20.93 6.09 -15.87
C GLY A 77 -20.16 5.71 -14.60
N ALA A 78 -19.19 6.52 -14.15
CA ALA A 78 -18.53 6.27 -12.87
C ALA A 78 -19.42 6.76 -11.71
N PRO A 79 -19.64 5.95 -10.65
CA PRO A 79 -20.35 6.41 -9.46
C PRO A 79 -19.60 7.59 -8.82
N GLU A 80 -20.33 8.56 -8.27
CA GLU A 80 -19.72 9.65 -7.48
C GLU A 80 -18.89 9.04 -6.36
N GLN A 81 -17.56 9.23 -6.42
CA GLN A 81 -16.69 8.83 -5.34
C GLN A 81 -16.73 9.91 -4.25
N PRO A 82 -17.03 9.55 -2.99
CA PRO A 82 -16.97 10.52 -1.91
C PRO A 82 -15.53 11.06 -1.80
N ALA A 83 -15.42 12.37 -1.55
CA ALA A 83 -14.15 13.04 -1.35
C ALA A 83 -13.24 12.29 -0.35
N ASP A 84 -11.95 12.20 -0.67
CA ASP A 84 -10.95 11.55 0.18
C ASP A 84 -10.90 12.22 1.56
N CYS A 85 -10.92 11.40 2.60
CA CYS A 85 -10.80 11.84 3.98
C CYS A 85 -9.32 11.77 4.41
N TYR A 86 -8.82 12.88 4.95
CA TYR A 86 -7.44 13.03 5.39
C TYR A 86 -7.35 13.26 6.90
N GLN A 87 -6.40 12.57 7.52
CA GLN A 87 -6.00 12.76 8.91
C GLN A 87 -4.88 13.78 9.03
N LEU A 88 -5.14 14.85 9.78
CA LEU A 88 -4.20 15.91 10.07
C LEU A 88 -3.94 15.99 11.58
N LEU A 89 -2.68 16.20 11.96
CA LEU A 89 -2.31 16.55 13.32
C LEU A 89 -1.74 17.98 13.29
N VAL A 90 -2.53 18.93 13.76
CA VAL A 90 -2.25 20.36 13.66
C VAL A 90 -1.89 20.89 15.03
N GLY A 91 -0.68 21.42 15.17
CA GLY A 91 -0.29 22.18 16.34
C GLY A 91 -0.46 23.66 16.08
N ASP A 92 -0.67 24.44 17.13
CA ASP A 92 -0.71 25.90 17.06
C ASP A 92 0.08 26.54 18.22
N ARG A 93 0.71 27.68 17.93
CA ARG A 93 1.52 28.47 18.87
C ARG A 93 1.49 29.95 18.51
N GLU A 94 1.75 30.85 19.45
CA GLU A 94 1.94 32.28 19.16
C GLU A 94 3.11 32.50 18.19
N ALA A 95 4.29 31.97 18.55
CA ALA A 95 5.50 32.03 17.73
C ALA A 95 6.04 30.62 17.46
N LEU A 96 6.26 30.32 16.17
CA LEU A 96 6.84 29.06 15.74
C LEU A 96 8.38 29.12 15.84
N PRO A 97 9.04 28.22 16.61
CA PRO A 97 10.49 28.19 16.67
C PRO A 97 11.12 27.92 15.30
N PRO A 98 12.31 28.47 14.99
CA PRO A 98 12.97 28.28 13.68
C PRO A 98 13.13 26.81 13.26
N ARG A 99 13.38 25.90 14.22
CA ARG A 99 13.48 24.46 13.95
C ARG A 99 12.21 23.81 13.39
N LEU A 100 11.05 24.45 13.56
CA LEU A 100 9.76 23.99 13.05
C LEU A 100 9.32 24.74 11.78
N ALA A 101 10.13 25.65 11.23
CA ALA A 101 9.80 26.36 10.00
C ALA A 101 9.40 25.44 8.83
N PRO A 102 10.03 24.26 8.60
CA PRO A 102 9.59 23.33 7.56
C PRO A 102 8.19 22.74 7.78
N ALA A 103 7.68 22.80 9.01
CA ALA A 103 6.36 22.29 9.38
C ALA A 103 5.25 23.32 9.23
N LEU A 104 5.57 24.57 8.88
CA LEU A 104 4.61 25.67 8.82
C LEU A 104 3.45 25.35 7.86
N ILE A 105 2.24 25.45 8.40
CA ILE A 105 1.00 25.45 7.60
C ILE A 105 0.63 26.90 7.27
N GLY A 106 0.67 27.80 8.25
CA GLY A 106 0.48 29.23 8.03
C GLY A 106 0.12 30.02 9.30
N HIS A 107 -0.26 31.29 9.12
CA HIS A 107 -0.70 32.18 10.19
C HIS A 107 -2.21 32.40 10.09
N VAL A 108 -2.92 32.20 11.20
CA VAL A 108 -4.38 32.32 11.24
C VAL A 108 -4.76 33.76 11.55
N THR A 109 -5.57 34.38 10.69
CA THR A 109 -6.00 35.78 10.82
C THR A 109 -7.39 35.94 11.43
N GLU A 110 -8.24 34.92 11.34
CA GLU A 110 -9.64 34.97 11.77
C GLU A 110 -10.06 33.70 12.52
N GLY A 111 -11.16 33.79 13.28
CA GLY A 111 -11.75 32.65 13.98
C GLY A 111 -11.02 32.28 15.29
N PRO A 112 -11.25 31.07 15.81
CA PRO A 112 -10.84 30.69 17.17
C PRO A 112 -9.33 30.61 17.39
N LEU A 113 -8.54 30.51 16.31
CA LEU A 113 -7.07 30.49 16.36
C LEU A 113 -6.45 31.80 15.85
N ALA A 114 -7.20 32.90 15.73
CA ALA A 114 -6.68 34.18 15.26
C ALA A 114 -5.43 34.63 16.05
N GLY A 115 -4.39 35.06 15.33
CA GLY A 115 -3.09 35.43 15.89
C GLY A 115 -2.15 34.25 16.20
N ARG A 116 -2.57 33.02 15.92
CA ARG A 116 -1.75 31.82 16.11
C ARG A 116 -1.07 31.41 14.80
N THR A 117 0.09 30.79 14.93
CA THR A 117 0.81 30.12 13.85
C THR A 117 0.53 28.62 13.94
N VAL A 118 0.03 28.03 12.86
CA VAL A 118 -0.32 26.61 12.76
C VAL A 118 0.73 25.83 11.97
N TYR A 119 0.99 24.59 12.38
CA TYR A 119 2.06 23.74 11.82
C TYR A 119 1.69 22.26 11.90
N ASP A 120 2.33 21.42 11.06
CA ASP A 120 2.23 19.96 11.17
C ASP A 120 2.91 19.49 12.45
N ALA A 121 2.11 19.02 13.40
CA ALA A 121 2.55 18.69 14.74
C ALA A 121 3.56 17.52 14.78
N LEU A 122 3.64 16.69 13.74
CA LEU A 122 4.58 15.56 13.71
C LEU A 122 6.06 15.99 13.65
N TYR A 123 6.33 17.24 13.29
CA TYR A 123 7.68 17.81 13.35
C TYR A 123 8.10 18.26 14.75
N ASP A 124 7.15 18.40 15.69
CA ASP A 124 7.47 18.74 17.09
C ASP A 124 7.50 17.46 17.94
N PRO A 125 8.63 17.15 18.61
CA PRO A 125 8.73 15.98 19.48
C PRO A 125 7.66 15.91 20.56
N ARG A 126 7.20 17.05 21.10
CA ARG A 126 6.24 17.08 22.22
C ARG A 126 4.87 16.48 21.85
N PRO A 127 4.20 16.90 20.75
CA PRO A 127 3.03 16.19 20.25
C PRO A 127 3.24 14.69 20.03
N CYS A 128 4.40 14.27 19.50
CA CYS A 128 4.70 12.86 19.27
C CYS A 128 4.84 12.08 20.60
N GLU A 129 5.49 12.65 21.61
CA GLU A 129 5.55 12.08 22.97
C GLU A 129 4.14 11.88 23.56
N LEU A 130 3.23 12.84 23.35
CA LEU A 130 1.83 12.73 23.79
C LEU A 130 1.08 11.61 23.08
N LEU A 131 1.31 11.41 21.77
CA LEU A 131 0.72 10.29 21.04
C LEU A 131 1.21 8.94 21.57
N LEU A 132 2.53 8.81 21.82
CA LEU A 132 3.07 7.59 22.42
C LEU A 132 2.47 7.34 23.80
N GLU A 133 2.36 8.37 24.63
CA GLU A 133 1.78 8.24 25.97
C GLU A 133 0.29 7.85 25.92
N ALA A 134 -0.46 8.39 24.96
CA ALA A 134 -1.85 8.00 24.72
C ALA A 134 -1.99 6.53 24.30
N LEU A 135 -1.12 6.05 23.40
CA LEU A 135 -1.02 4.64 23.01
C LEU A 135 -0.64 3.74 24.18
N ARG A 136 0.37 4.14 24.95
CA ARG A 136 0.88 3.40 26.12
C ARG A 136 -0.18 3.23 27.21
N THR A 137 -0.95 4.28 27.48
CA THR A 137 -1.96 4.30 28.55
C THR A 137 -3.34 3.82 28.11
N GLY A 138 -3.56 3.58 26.81
CA GLY A 138 -4.86 3.20 26.28
C GLY A 138 -5.89 4.34 26.42
N ALA A 139 -5.46 5.57 26.18
CA ALA A 139 -6.27 6.76 26.42
C ALA A 139 -7.54 6.81 25.57
N ARG A 140 -8.52 7.62 26.03
CA ARG A 140 -9.73 7.97 25.27
C ARG A 140 -9.91 9.47 25.30
N VAL A 141 -9.84 10.11 24.14
CA VAL A 141 -9.95 11.58 24.01
C VAL A 141 -10.96 11.89 22.91
N GLY A 142 -12.09 12.50 23.26
CA GLY A 142 -13.17 12.73 22.30
C GLY A 142 -13.61 11.45 21.57
N ALA A 143 -13.54 11.44 20.24
CA ALA A 143 -13.83 10.27 19.39
C ALA A 143 -12.65 9.29 19.28
N LEU A 144 -11.45 9.70 19.71
CA LEU A 144 -10.24 8.90 19.60
C LEU A 144 -10.19 7.83 20.69
N ARG A 145 -9.77 6.63 20.28
CA ARG A 145 -9.47 5.50 21.14
C ARG A 145 -8.06 5.04 20.82
N PHE A 146 -7.25 4.93 21.86
CA PHE A 146 -5.92 4.37 21.77
C PHE A 146 -5.99 2.99 22.42
N GLU A 147 -5.62 1.96 21.67
CA GLU A 147 -5.70 0.57 22.09
C GLU A 147 -4.32 -0.05 22.01
N ARG A 148 -4.06 -1.06 22.84
CA ARG A 148 -2.78 -1.76 22.86
C ARG A 148 -2.97 -3.25 22.99
N ASP A 149 -2.00 -3.99 22.48
CA ASP A 149 -1.86 -5.39 22.82
C ASP A 149 -1.53 -5.52 24.32
N ALA A 150 -2.21 -6.44 25.00
CA ALA A 150 -2.07 -6.61 26.44
C ALA A 150 -0.71 -7.21 26.84
N GLY A 151 -0.12 -8.02 25.95
CA GLY A 151 1.16 -8.71 26.16
C GLY A 151 2.38 -7.86 25.81
N THR A 152 2.20 -6.68 25.21
CA THR A 152 3.31 -5.81 24.82
C THR A 152 3.49 -4.66 25.81
N GLU A 153 4.71 -4.53 26.35
CA GLU A 153 5.11 -3.37 27.15
C GLU A 153 5.59 -2.23 26.24
N ILE A 154 4.99 -1.05 26.39
CA ILE A 154 5.44 0.18 25.74
C ILE A 154 6.08 1.05 26.82
N ARG A 155 7.40 1.24 26.73
CA ARG A 155 8.16 2.08 27.69
C ARG A 155 7.82 3.56 27.49
N SER A 156 7.79 4.32 28.58
CA SER A 156 7.69 5.78 28.53
C SER A 156 9.04 6.42 28.18
N GLY A 157 9.03 7.70 27.78
CA GLY A 157 10.25 8.48 27.56
C GLY A 157 11.06 8.10 26.32
N LEU A 158 10.49 7.32 25.39
CA LEU A 158 11.14 7.02 24.12
C LEU A 158 11.14 8.26 23.22
N VAL A 159 12.33 8.68 22.77
CA VAL A 159 12.52 9.90 21.98
C VAL A 159 11.91 9.71 20.58
N PRO A 160 10.98 10.58 20.14
CA PRO A 160 10.38 10.51 18.81
C PRO A 160 11.30 11.08 17.73
N ARG A 161 11.29 10.44 16.56
CA ARG A 161 11.97 10.88 15.35
C ARG A 161 11.08 10.65 14.14
N LEU A 162 10.72 11.74 13.46
CA LEU A 162 9.94 11.69 12.23
C LEU A 162 10.75 11.02 11.11
N VAL A 163 10.10 10.12 10.36
CA VAL A 163 10.65 9.47 9.17
C VAL A 163 10.20 10.21 7.93
N THR A 164 11.16 10.83 7.23
CA THR A 164 10.89 11.67 6.05
C THR A 164 11.03 10.92 4.72
N SER A 165 11.07 9.58 4.69
CA SER A 165 11.25 8.79 3.45
C SER A 165 9.99 8.09 2.91
N GLU A 166 8.93 7.92 3.70
CA GLU A 166 7.72 7.17 3.29
C GLU A 166 6.86 7.88 2.22
N GLN A 167 6.09 7.15 1.39
CA GLN A 167 5.35 7.78 0.29
C GLN A 167 3.89 8.12 0.61
N SER A 168 3.13 7.20 1.21
CA SER A 168 1.67 7.32 1.42
C SER A 168 1.28 7.83 2.81
N ASN A 169 2.18 7.71 3.79
CA ASN A 169 1.89 7.94 5.20
C ASN A 169 2.98 8.78 5.88
N SER A 170 2.84 8.95 7.20
CA SER A 170 3.86 9.57 8.04
C SER A 170 4.19 8.64 9.19
N SER A 171 5.47 8.38 9.42
CA SER A 171 5.90 7.53 10.54
C SER A 171 6.79 8.25 11.53
N VAL A 172 6.65 7.88 12.79
CA VAL A 172 7.49 8.34 13.90
C VAL A 172 8.14 7.13 14.54
N VAL A 173 9.48 7.10 14.57
CA VAL A 173 10.24 6.10 15.33
C VAL A 173 10.42 6.59 16.77
N TYR A 174 10.20 5.72 17.74
CA TYR A 174 10.34 5.99 19.16
C TYR A 174 11.49 5.18 19.76
N GLY A 175 12.60 5.86 20.08
CA GLY A 175 13.77 5.27 20.75
C GLY A 175 14.32 4.01 20.06
N ASP A 176 14.24 3.95 18.72
CA ASP A 176 14.57 2.79 17.88
C ASP A 176 13.95 1.46 18.34
N THR A 177 12.85 1.53 19.11
CA THR A 177 12.14 0.36 19.65
C THR A 177 10.81 0.15 18.93
N PHE A 178 10.09 1.23 18.66
CA PHE A 178 8.80 1.19 17.97
C PHE A 178 8.77 2.17 16.80
N ILE A 179 7.91 1.89 15.83
CA ILE A 179 7.54 2.79 14.75
C ILE A 179 6.01 2.93 14.73
N LEU A 180 5.53 4.16 14.80
CA LEU A 180 4.12 4.51 14.63
C LEU A 180 3.92 5.00 13.21
N LYS A 181 3.14 4.25 12.43
CA LYS A 181 2.65 4.66 11.12
C LYS A 181 1.30 5.35 11.28
N LEU A 182 1.23 6.64 10.94
CA LEU A 182 -0.01 7.41 10.91
C LEU A 182 -0.59 7.41 9.50
N LEU A 183 -1.79 6.87 9.38
CA LEU A 183 -2.51 6.76 8.12
C LEU A 183 -2.99 8.14 7.69
N ARG A 184 -2.53 8.65 6.54
CA ARG A 184 -2.86 10.03 6.12
C ARG A 184 -4.16 10.13 5.36
N ARG A 185 -4.42 9.19 4.45
CA ARG A 185 -5.72 9.04 3.76
C ARG A 185 -6.47 7.90 4.43
N VAL A 186 -7.56 8.23 5.12
CA VAL A 186 -8.30 7.27 5.95
C VAL A 186 -9.64 6.94 5.31
N VAL A 187 -10.06 5.70 5.50
CA VAL A 187 -11.31 5.15 4.98
C VAL A 187 -12.00 4.38 6.11
N PRO A 188 -13.34 4.37 6.16
CA PRO A 188 -14.06 3.58 7.15
C PRO A 188 -13.79 2.09 6.93
N GLY A 189 -13.83 1.33 8.03
CA GLY A 189 -13.72 -0.11 8.07
C GLY A 189 -12.38 -0.64 8.56
N VAL A 190 -12.20 -1.94 8.34
CA VAL A 190 -11.02 -2.69 8.77
C VAL A 190 -9.82 -2.37 7.88
N ASN A 191 -8.73 -1.88 8.46
CA ASN A 191 -7.50 -1.61 7.73
C ASN A 191 -6.60 -2.87 7.65
N PRO A 192 -6.23 -3.35 6.44
CA PRO A 192 -5.34 -4.50 6.24
C PRO A 192 -4.01 -4.46 6.99
N ASP A 193 -3.42 -3.27 7.13
CA ASP A 193 -2.13 -3.04 7.80
C ASP A 193 -2.21 -3.16 9.33
N LEU A 194 -3.44 -3.26 9.87
CA LEU A 194 -3.67 -3.69 11.25
C LEU A 194 -4.23 -5.12 11.31
N GLU A 195 -5.19 -5.45 10.45
CA GLU A 195 -5.89 -6.74 10.43
C GLU A 195 -4.95 -7.92 10.19
N LEU A 196 -4.11 -7.83 9.15
CA LEU A 196 -3.26 -8.94 8.72
C LEU A 196 -2.10 -9.18 9.71
N PRO A 197 -1.35 -8.16 10.15
CA PRO A 197 -0.30 -8.37 11.15
C PRO A 197 -0.84 -8.89 12.50
N LEU A 198 -2.03 -8.45 12.94
CA LEU A 198 -2.66 -9.02 14.14
C LEU A 198 -3.05 -10.49 13.96
N ALA A 199 -3.59 -10.86 12.81
CA ALA A 199 -3.93 -12.26 12.50
C ALA A 199 -2.68 -13.14 12.46
N LEU A 200 -1.60 -12.66 11.83
CA LEU A 200 -0.31 -13.32 11.75
C LEU A 200 0.35 -13.50 13.13
N ALA A 201 0.29 -12.48 13.98
CA ALA A 201 0.83 -12.55 15.33
C ALA A 201 0.13 -13.64 16.18
N ARG A 202 -1.19 -13.80 16.02
CA ARG A 202 -1.96 -14.86 16.70
C ARG A 202 -1.57 -16.27 16.24
N GLU A 203 -1.11 -16.42 15.01
CA GLU A 203 -0.55 -17.67 14.47
C GLU A 203 0.92 -17.89 14.84
N GLY A 204 1.55 -16.98 15.58
CA GLY A 204 2.98 -17.04 15.91
C GLY A 204 3.89 -16.85 14.70
N CYS A 205 3.46 -16.07 13.70
CA CYS A 205 4.28 -15.79 12.53
C CYS A 205 5.30 -14.68 12.82
N ASP A 206 6.57 -15.07 12.99
CA ASP A 206 7.67 -14.15 13.29
C ASP A 206 8.27 -13.46 12.05
N ARG A 207 7.55 -13.45 10.92
CA ARG A 207 7.97 -12.79 9.67
C ARG A 207 7.35 -11.40 9.48
N VAL A 208 6.51 -10.94 10.41
CA VAL A 208 5.85 -9.64 10.35
C VAL A 208 5.91 -9.00 11.74
N PRO A 209 6.26 -7.70 11.87
CA PRO A 209 6.22 -7.03 13.16
C PRO A 209 4.80 -7.04 13.74
N ALA A 210 4.61 -7.65 14.91
CA ALA A 210 3.31 -7.71 15.57
C ALA A 210 2.88 -6.32 16.07
N PRO A 211 1.68 -5.81 15.73
CA PRO A 211 1.22 -4.51 16.23
C PRO A 211 1.15 -4.47 17.76
N SER A 212 1.79 -3.46 18.35
CA SER A 212 1.87 -3.24 19.79
C SER A 212 0.75 -2.34 20.29
N ALA A 213 0.34 -1.37 19.48
CA ALA A 213 -0.78 -0.47 19.77
C ALA A 213 -1.35 0.14 18.48
N TRP A 214 -2.55 0.70 18.55
CA TRP A 214 -3.17 1.39 17.43
C TRP A 214 -4.11 2.49 17.90
N MET A 215 -4.25 3.48 17.03
CA MET A 215 -5.17 4.61 17.19
C MET A 215 -6.36 4.38 16.28
N ARG A 216 -7.58 4.52 16.82
CA ARG A 216 -8.82 4.42 16.06
C ARG A 216 -9.81 5.54 16.43
N ALA A 217 -10.74 5.80 15.54
CA ALA A 217 -11.94 6.60 15.83
C ALA A 217 -13.19 5.81 15.45
N GLU A 218 -14.30 6.10 16.09
CA GLU A 218 -15.62 5.58 15.72
C GLU A 218 -16.50 6.78 15.35
N LEU A 219 -16.92 6.85 14.09
CA LEU A 219 -17.59 8.01 13.52
C LEU A 219 -18.83 7.52 12.77
N SER A 220 -20.00 8.00 13.18
CA SER A 220 -21.28 7.59 12.60
C SER A 220 -21.47 6.06 12.56
N GLY A 221 -20.97 5.35 13.57
CA GLY A 221 -21.03 3.88 13.67
C GLY A 221 -19.97 3.12 12.87
N GLU A 222 -19.12 3.81 12.12
CA GLU A 222 -18.05 3.21 11.32
C GLU A 222 -16.68 3.36 12.03
N PRO A 223 -15.89 2.28 12.13
CA PRO A 223 -14.54 2.37 12.69
C PRO A 223 -13.57 2.94 11.66
N TYR A 224 -12.62 3.75 12.12
CA TYR A 224 -11.48 4.25 11.34
C TYR A 224 -10.20 3.87 12.06
N VAL A 225 -9.32 3.13 11.38
CA VAL A 225 -7.94 2.97 11.84
C VAL A 225 -7.16 4.20 11.42
N LEU A 226 -6.45 4.80 12.37
CA LEU A 226 -5.81 6.10 12.25
C LEU A 226 -4.29 6.01 12.35
N GLY A 227 -3.78 5.01 13.07
CA GLY A 227 -2.36 4.71 13.10
C GLY A 227 -2.07 3.39 13.79
N VAL A 228 -0.93 2.80 13.46
CA VAL A 228 -0.48 1.50 13.96
C VAL A 228 0.94 1.64 14.50
N LEU A 229 1.13 1.28 15.76
CA LEU A 229 2.44 1.19 16.42
C LEU A 229 2.89 -0.26 16.39
N GLN A 230 4.09 -0.51 15.88
CA GLN A 230 4.69 -1.84 15.81
C GLN A 230 6.18 -1.78 16.19
N PRO A 231 6.82 -2.92 16.51
CA PRO A 231 8.25 -2.98 16.75
C PRO A 231 9.04 -2.43 15.56
N PHE A 232 10.05 -1.61 15.85
CA PHE A 232 10.99 -1.15 14.85
C PHE A 232 12.08 -2.20 14.67
N VAL A 233 12.28 -2.70 13.45
CA VAL A 233 13.31 -3.71 13.17
C VAL A 233 14.68 -3.03 13.11
N GLN A 234 15.30 -2.86 14.27
CA GLN A 234 16.55 -2.12 14.42
C GLN A 234 17.68 -2.70 13.57
N GLY A 235 18.40 -1.82 12.87
CA GLY A 235 19.54 -2.19 12.03
C GLY A 235 19.16 -2.98 10.77
N ALA A 236 17.87 -3.13 10.46
CA ALA A 236 17.46 -3.80 9.24
C ALA A 236 17.78 -2.97 8.01
N ALA A 237 18.17 -3.65 6.94
CA ALA A 237 18.31 -3.09 5.61
C ALA A 237 16.99 -3.23 4.85
N ASP A 238 16.63 -2.19 4.11
CA ASP A 238 15.60 -2.28 3.07
C ASP A 238 16.03 -3.30 1.99
N GLY A 239 15.10 -4.16 1.56
CA GLY A 239 15.37 -5.26 0.65
C GLY A 239 15.75 -4.79 -0.76
N TRP A 240 15.20 -3.66 -1.20
CA TRP A 240 15.56 -3.03 -2.47
C TRP A 240 16.98 -2.45 -2.39
N ASP A 241 17.28 -1.67 -1.35
CA ASP A 241 18.63 -1.12 -1.12
C ASP A 241 19.68 -2.21 -0.92
N LEU A 242 19.31 -3.33 -0.28
CA LEU A 242 20.18 -4.48 -0.13
C LEU A 242 20.49 -5.13 -1.50
N ALA A 243 19.48 -5.30 -2.36
CA ALA A 243 19.66 -5.86 -3.69
C ALA A 243 20.54 -4.96 -4.56
N LEU A 244 20.30 -3.65 -4.57
CA LEU A 244 21.10 -2.70 -5.36
C LEU A 244 22.55 -2.62 -4.87
N ARG A 245 22.79 -2.62 -3.55
CA ARG A 245 24.15 -2.65 -2.99
C ARG A 245 24.89 -3.94 -3.35
N GLY A 246 24.19 -5.08 -3.34
CA GLY A 246 24.78 -6.35 -3.77
C GLY A 246 25.15 -6.32 -5.25
N LEU A 247 24.24 -5.84 -6.11
CA LEU A 247 24.48 -5.64 -7.55
C LEU A 247 25.68 -4.74 -7.83
N ALA A 248 25.79 -3.60 -7.15
CA ALA A 248 26.91 -2.66 -7.31
C ALA A 248 28.27 -3.27 -6.94
N LYS A 249 28.29 -4.28 -6.07
CA LYS A 249 29.51 -5.01 -5.65
C LYS A 249 29.77 -6.29 -6.44
N GLY A 250 28.88 -6.65 -7.37
CA GLY A 250 28.93 -7.95 -8.05
C GLY A 250 28.67 -9.14 -7.14
N GLU A 251 27.98 -8.94 -6.01
CA GLU A 251 27.63 -9.99 -5.07
C GLU A 251 26.39 -10.78 -5.54
N GLU A 252 26.39 -12.09 -5.30
CA GLU A 252 25.22 -12.93 -5.55
C GLU A 252 24.10 -12.67 -4.54
N PHE A 253 22.87 -12.58 -5.01
CA PHE A 253 21.68 -12.36 -4.16
C PHE A 253 20.79 -13.61 -4.04
N ALA A 254 21.10 -14.69 -4.74
CA ALA A 254 20.25 -15.88 -4.83
C ALA A 254 19.94 -16.52 -3.46
N SER A 255 20.93 -16.61 -2.56
CA SER A 255 20.71 -17.11 -1.18
C SER A 255 19.71 -16.23 -0.40
N ALA A 256 19.87 -14.91 -0.50
CA ALA A 256 18.98 -13.96 0.15
C ALA A 256 17.56 -14.03 -0.43
N ALA A 257 17.44 -14.16 -1.75
CA ALA A 257 16.16 -14.37 -2.44
C ALA A 257 15.49 -15.69 -2.05
N ARG A 258 16.24 -16.79 -1.90
CA ARG A 258 15.71 -18.08 -1.41
C ARG A 258 15.17 -17.94 0.01
N ALA A 259 15.91 -17.28 0.90
CA ALA A 259 15.45 -17.02 2.26
C ALA A 259 14.21 -16.13 2.30
N LEU A 260 14.10 -15.15 1.39
CA LEU A 260 12.91 -14.32 1.24
C LEU A 260 11.72 -15.13 0.74
N GLY A 261 11.93 -16.04 -0.20
CA GLY A 261 10.90 -16.98 -0.67
C GLY A 261 10.32 -17.82 0.47
N ARG A 262 11.18 -18.35 1.36
CA ARG A 262 10.76 -19.05 2.57
C ARG A 262 9.91 -18.15 3.48
N ALA A 263 10.37 -16.94 3.76
CA ALA A 263 9.64 -16.00 4.61
C ALA A 263 8.25 -15.65 4.03
N THR A 264 8.14 -15.43 2.71
CA THR A 264 6.84 -15.17 2.07
C THR A 264 5.90 -16.36 2.20
N ALA A 265 6.38 -17.60 1.98
CA ALA A 265 5.57 -18.79 2.14
C ALA A 265 5.09 -18.97 3.60
N GLU A 266 5.96 -18.75 4.58
CA GLU A 266 5.59 -18.79 5.99
C GLU A 266 4.45 -17.80 6.32
N VAL A 267 4.52 -16.57 5.80
CA VAL A 267 3.46 -15.56 5.92
C VAL A 267 2.17 -16.05 5.24
N HIS A 268 2.23 -16.51 3.99
CA HIS A 268 1.05 -16.99 3.28
C HIS A 268 0.38 -18.17 3.98
N MET A 269 1.16 -19.13 4.48
CA MET A 269 0.64 -20.28 5.20
C MET A 269 -0.01 -19.87 6.52
N ALA A 270 0.58 -18.92 7.25
CA ALA A 270 -0.03 -18.36 8.45
C ALA A 270 -1.34 -17.61 8.14
N LEU A 271 -1.38 -16.80 7.08
CA LEU A 271 -2.62 -16.14 6.65
C LEU A 271 -3.72 -17.14 6.27
N ALA A 272 -3.38 -18.23 5.58
CA ALA A 272 -4.31 -19.28 5.20
C ALA A 272 -4.90 -20.05 6.40
N ARG A 273 -4.14 -20.16 7.49
CA ARG A 273 -4.63 -20.74 8.75
C ARG A 273 -5.48 -19.74 9.54
N ALA A 274 -5.03 -18.49 9.62
CA ALA A 274 -5.69 -17.45 10.42
C ALA A 274 -7.02 -16.97 9.84
N LEU A 275 -7.15 -16.96 8.51
CA LEU A 275 -8.23 -16.29 7.79
C LEU A 275 -8.84 -17.22 6.72
N PRO A 276 -10.13 -17.03 6.36
CA PRO A 276 -10.80 -17.90 5.40
C PRO A 276 -10.10 -17.95 4.03
N THR A 277 -9.96 -19.16 3.48
CA THR A 277 -9.57 -19.40 2.10
C THR A 277 -10.81 -19.62 1.22
N VAL A 278 -10.73 -19.25 -0.05
CA VAL A 278 -11.80 -19.37 -1.04
C VAL A 278 -11.31 -20.21 -2.21
N THR A 279 -12.12 -21.15 -2.67
CA THR A 279 -11.87 -21.85 -3.93
C THR A 279 -12.38 -21.00 -5.09
N LEU A 280 -11.49 -20.59 -5.98
CA LEU A 280 -11.82 -19.93 -7.24
C LEU A 280 -12.15 -21.01 -8.28
N GLY A 281 -13.44 -21.12 -8.60
CA GLY A 281 -13.92 -21.93 -9.71
C GLY A 281 -14.09 -21.11 -10.98
N HIS A 282 -14.65 -21.75 -12.01
CA HIS A 282 -14.87 -21.16 -13.34
C HIS A 282 -15.45 -19.74 -13.30
N THR A 283 -16.54 -19.52 -12.55
CA THR A 283 -17.23 -18.21 -12.50
C THR A 283 -16.34 -17.10 -11.92
N GLN A 284 -15.64 -17.38 -10.81
CA GLN A 284 -14.78 -16.38 -10.17
C GLN A 284 -13.55 -16.06 -11.02
N VAL A 285 -12.93 -17.08 -11.62
CA VAL A 285 -11.77 -16.89 -12.51
C VAL A 285 -12.15 -16.11 -13.76
N ARG A 286 -13.31 -16.40 -14.35
CA ARG A 286 -13.82 -15.64 -15.50
C ARG A 286 -13.96 -14.15 -15.19
N GLN A 287 -14.52 -13.80 -14.04
CA GLN A 287 -14.63 -12.38 -13.61
C GLN A 287 -13.24 -11.73 -13.43
N GLN A 288 -12.26 -12.44 -12.89
CA GLN A 288 -10.90 -11.94 -12.75
C GLN A 288 -10.24 -11.70 -14.11
N VAL A 289 -10.36 -12.67 -15.02
CA VAL A 289 -9.83 -12.59 -16.40
C VAL A 289 -10.49 -11.44 -17.17
N GLU A 290 -11.80 -11.25 -17.06
CA GLU A 290 -12.51 -10.10 -17.65
C GLU A 290 -11.92 -8.77 -17.14
N GLY A 291 -11.65 -8.67 -15.83
CA GLY A 291 -11.00 -7.49 -15.25
C GLY A 291 -9.56 -7.26 -15.73
N MET A 292 -8.76 -8.33 -15.87
CA MET A 292 -7.40 -8.28 -16.40
C MET A 292 -7.39 -7.82 -17.87
N ALA A 293 -8.30 -8.36 -18.67
CA ALA A 293 -8.48 -7.98 -20.08
C ALA A 293 -8.88 -6.52 -20.24
N ALA A 294 -9.85 -6.05 -19.45
CA ALA A 294 -10.26 -4.66 -19.47
C ALA A 294 -9.11 -3.69 -19.11
N ARG A 295 -8.25 -4.08 -18.15
CA ARG A 295 -7.03 -3.32 -17.81
C ARG A 295 -6.03 -3.30 -18.96
N LEU A 296 -5.84 -4.43 -19.65
CA LEU A 296 -4.98 -4.49 -20.83
C LEU A 296 -5.48 -3.56 -21.94
N ASP A 297 -6.78 -3.57 -22.23
CA ASP A 297 -7.37 -2.72 -23.27
C ASP A 297 -7.19 -1.23 -22.93
N ALA A 298 -7.48 -0.85 -21.68
CA ALA A 298 -7.29 0.52 -21.20
C ALA A 298 -5.81 0.94 -21.25
N ALA A 299 -4.89 0.04 -20.87
CA ALA A 299 -3.46 0.29 -20.92
C ALA A 299 -2.94 0.46 -22.35
N ALA A 300 -3.40 -0.37 -23.29
CA ALA A 300 -3.02 -0.28 -24.71
C ALA A 300 -3.55 1.00 -25.38
N GLN A 301 -4.69 1.53 -24.91
CA GLN A 301 -5.17 2.85 -25.32
C GLN A 301 -4.27 3.96 -24.77
N ALA A 302 -3.95 3.91 -23.47
CA ALA A 302 -3.17 4.94 -22.78
C ALA A 302 -1.68 4.96 -23.18
N VAL A 303 -1.09 3.79 -23.48
CA VAL A 303 0.32 3.63 -23.83
C VAL A 303 0.43 2.89 -25.17
N PRO A 304 0.50 3.62 -26.30
CA PRO A 304 0.48 3.02 -27.64
C PRO A 304 1.57 1.97 -27.89
N ALA A 305 2.71 2.07 -27.20
CA ALA A 305 3.80 1.10 -27.28
C ALA A 305 3.41 -0.33 -26.84
N LEU A 306 2.33 -0.48 -26.05
CA LEU A 306 1.82 -1.77 -25.60
C LEU A 306 0.96 -2.48 -26.66
N ARG A 307 0.35 -1.73 -27.60
CA ARG A 307 -0.63 -2.26 -28.58
C ARG A 307 -0.13 -3.47 -29.38
N PRO A 308 1.11 -3.51 -29.90
CA PRO A 308 1.59 -4.67 -30.66
C PRO A 308 1.60 -5.98 -29.86
N TYR A 309 1.70 -5.89 -28.54
CA TYR A 309 1.80 -7.04 -27.65
C TYR A 309 0.45 -7.48 -27.09
N ALA A 310 -0.58 -6.62 -27.16
CA ALA A 310 -1.87 -6.88 -26.52
C ALA A 310 -2.50 -8.24 -26.89
N PRO A 311 -2.53 -8.68 -28.17
CA PRO A 311 -3.07 -10.00 -28.51
C PRO A 311 -2.32 -11.16 -27.83
N ALA A 312 -0.99 -11.08 -27.79
CA ALA A 312 -0.16 -12.12 -27.16
C ALA A 312 -0.29 -12.12 -25.63
N LEU A 313 -0.46 -10.97 -25.00
CA LEU A 313 -0.71 -10.87 -23.56
C LEU A 313 -2.11 -11.37 -23.19
N ARG A 314 -3.11 -11.09 -24.03
CA ARG A 314 -4.49 -11.58 -23.87
C ARG A 314 -4.55 -13.11 -23.76
N SER A 315 -3.70 -13.82 -24.51
CA SER A 315 -3.57 -15.29 -24.44
C SER A 315 -3.23 -15.81 -23.04
N ALA A 316 -2.56 -15.03 -22.19
CA ALA A 316 -2.27 -15.44 -20.82
C ALA A 316 -3.55 -15.53 -19.97
N PHE A 317 -4.47 -14.60 -20.18
CA PHE A 317 -5.74 -14.56 -19.48
C PHE A 317 -6.72 -15.59 -20.06
N ASP A 318 -6.69 -15.80 -21.38
CA ASP A 318 -7.53 -16.79 -22.04
C ASP A 318 -7.15 -18.21 -21.61
N ALA A 319 -5.85 -18.54 -21.57
CA ALA A 319 -5.38 -19.82 -21.05
C ALA A 319 -5.80 -20.08 -19.59
N LEU A 320 -5.84 -19.04 -18.75
CA LEU A 320 -6.33 -19.15 -17.38
C LEU A 320 -7.84 -19.43 -17.35
N ALA A 321 -8.63 -18.76 -18.19
CA ALA A 321 -10.06 -18.99 -18.32
C ALA A 321 -10.39 -20.39 -18.86
N ASP A 322 -9.62 -20.88 -19.83
CA ASP A 322 -9.77 -22.20 -20.44
C ASP A 322 -9.56 -23.31 -19.41
N LEU A 323 -8.45 -23.26 -18.65
CA LEU A 323 -8.21 -24.21 -17.56
C LEU A 323 -9.35 -24.19 -16.52
N ALA A 324 -9.87 -23.00 -16.20
CA ALA A 324 -10.99 -22.89 -15.27
C ALA A 324 -12.28 -23.51 -15.85
N ALA A 325 -12.52 -23.38 -17.16
CA ALA A 325 -13.64 -24.01 -17.85
C ALA A 325 -13.51 -25.54 -17.93
N GLU A 326 -12.29 -26.05 -17.98
CA GLU A 326 -11.97 -27.50 -17.87
C GLU A 326 -12.10 -28.05 -16.44
N GLY A 327 -12.48 -27.21 -15.48
CA GLY A 327 -12.72 -27.61 -14.09
C GLY A 327 -11.51 -27.45 -13.17
N ARG A 328 -10.41 -26.85 -13.64
CA ARG A 328 -9.31 -26.44 -12.75
C ARG A 328 -9.82 -25.40 -11.76
N THR A 329 -9.39 -25.53 -10.51
CA THR A 329 -9.70 -24.57 -9.45
C THR A 329 -8.41 -24.12 -8.77
N TRP A 330 -8.46 -22.94 -8.16
CA TRP A 330 -7.33 -22.37 -7.42
C TRP A 330 -7.76 -21.92 -6.04
N THR A 331 -6.85 -21.98 -5.08
CA THR A 331 -7.08 -21.43 -3.75
C THR A 331 -6.72 -19.95 -3.74
N ALA A 332 -7.65 -19.13 -3.28
CA ALA A 332 -7.45 -17.74 -2.91
C ALA A 332 -7.47 -17.58 -1.39
N GLN A 333 -6.70 -16.64 -0.89
CA GLN A 333 -6.57 -16.33 0.53
C GLN A 333 -6.30 -14.84 0.73
N ARG A 334 -6.27 -14.37 1.97
CA ARG A 334 -5.68 -13.06 2.24
C ARG A 334 -4.18 -13.11 1.94
N VAL A 335 -3.70 -12.07 1.26
CA VAL A 335 -2.32 -11.91 0.78
C VAL A 335 -1.85 -10.49 1.14
N HIS A 336 -0.57 -10.20 0.99
CA HIS A 336 -0.05 -8.84 1.15
C HIS A 336 -0.61 -7.89 0.08
N GLY A 337 -0.76 -8.36 -1.17
CA GLY A 337 -1.48 -7.67 -2.23
C GLY A 337 -0.69 -6.61 -3.01
N ASP A 338 0.50 -6.23 -2.53
CA ASP A 338 1.47 -5.34 -3.20
C ASP A 338 2.92 -5.66 -2.78
N LEU A 339 3.25 -6.96 -2.70
CA LEU A 339 4.57 -7.39 -2.24
C LEU A 339 5.67 -7.08 -3.27
N HIS A 340 6.73 -6.41 -2.82
CA HIS A 340 7.96 -6.15 -3.57
C HIS A 340 9.17 -5.99 -2.63
N LEU A 341 10.40 -5.88 -3.14
CA LEU A 341 11.62 -5.81 -2.32
C LEU A 341 11.61 -4.67 -1.30
N GLY A 342 11.09 -3.49 -1.67
CA GLY A 342 10.93 -2.36 -0.76
C GLY A 342 9.91 -2.56 0.38
N GLN A 343 9.14 -3.66 0.39
CA GLN A 343 8.27 -4.05 1.50
C GLN A 343 8.88 -5.18 2.34
N CYS A 344 10.18 -5.42 2.17
CA CYS A 344 10.91 -6.46 2.86
C CYS A 344 12.11 -5.84 3.58
N LEU A 345 12.24 -6.11 4.88
CA LEU A 345 13.38 -5.70 5.68
C LEU A 345 14.24 -6.90 6.04
N ARG A 346 15.56 -6.79 5.90
CA ARG A 346 16.51 -7.82 6.34
C ARG A 346 17.25 -7.37 7.58
N SER A 347 16.98 -8.02 8.69
CA SER A 347 17.67 -7.78 9.96
C SER A 347 19.14 -8.22 9.94
N PRO A 348 19.99 -7.74 10.87
CA PRO A 348 21.40 -8.15 10.95
C PRO A 348 21.61 -9.65 11.17
N SER A 349 20.65 -10.35 11.80
CA SER A 349 20.68 -11.82 11.95
C SER A 349 20.42 -12.57 10.64
N GLY A 350 20.08 -11.85 9.57
CA GLY A 350 19.78 -12.40 8.24
C GLY A 350 18.30 -12.75 8.04
N GLN A 351 17.45 -12.55 9.05
CA GLN A 351 16.00 -12.79 8.98
C GLN A 351 15.29 -11.69 8.19
N TRP A 352 14.34 -12.14 7.36
CA TRP A 352 13.44 -11.30 6.58
C TRP A 352 12.15 -10.99 7.35
N TRP A 353 11.70 -9.76 7.21
CA TRP A 353 10.44 -9.23 7.72
C TRP A 353 9.64 -8.61 6.58
N LEU A 354 8.36 -8.96 6.46
CA LEU A 354 7.43 -8.34 5.54
C LEU A 354 6.66 -7.23 6.28
N ILE A 355 6.46 -6.09 5.62
CA ILE A 355 5.82 -4.90 6.17
C ILE A 355 4.81 -4.32 5.17
N ASP A 356 4.00 -3.35 5.59
CA ASP A 356 3.09 -2.57 4.71
C ASP A 356 2.00 -3.42 4.01
N PHE A 357 1.17 -4.07 4.81
CA PHE A 357 0.06 -4.92 4.35
C PHE A 357 -1.15 -4.13 3.86
N GLU A 358 -1.00 -2.83 3.57
CA GLU A 358 -2.08 -1.98 3.06
C GLU A 358 -2.66 -2.48 1.72
N GLY A 359 -1.87 -3.22 0.94
CA GLY A 359 -2.17 -3.57 -0.44
C GLY A 359 -2.07 -2.37 -1.37
N GLU A 360 -2.39 -2.58 -2.64
CA GLU A 360 -2.13 -1.61 -3.72
C GLU A 360 -2.89 -0.27 -3.50
N PRO A 361 -2.20 0.87 -3.27
CA PRO A 361 -2.84 2.13 -2.85
C PRO A 361 -3.87 2.74 -3.81
N SER A 362 -3.81 2.36 -5.08
CA SER A 362 -4.75 2.76 -6.14
C SER A 362 -6.13 2.13 -5.98
N LYS A 363 -6.23 1.02 -5.23
CA LYS A 363 -7.43 0.20 -5.14
C LYS A 363 -8.31 0.56 -3.94
N PRO A 364 -9.65 0.50 -4.09
CA PRO A 364 -10.57 0.67 -2.97
C PRO A 364 -10.29 -0.36 -1.84
N LEU A 365 -10.53 0.02 -0.59
CA LEU A 365 -10.29 -0.85 0.57
C LEU A 365 -11.00 -2.21 0.46
N ALA A 366 -12.23 -2.23 -0.04
CA ALA A 366 -12.99 -3.46 -0.24
C ALA A 366 -12.25 -4.43 -1.19
N GLU A 367 -11.68 -3.91 -2.29
CA GLU A 367 -10.90 -4.73 -3.22
C GLU A 367 -9.57 -5.19 -2.61
N ARG A 368 -8.89 -4.32 -1.84
CA ARG A 368 -7.63 -4.67 -1.14
C ARG A 368 -7.81 -5.80 -0.11
N ARG A 369 -9.03 -6.00 0.40
CA ARG A 369 -9.37 -7.07 1.35
C ARG A 369 -9.85 -8.36 0.70
N MET A 370 -10.09 -8.38 -0.61
CA MET A 370 -10.56 -9.57 -1.30
C MET A 370 -9.48 -10.67 -1.29
N PRO A 371 -9.85 -11.94 -1.03
CA PRO A 371 -8.93 -13.06 -1.21
C PRO A 371 -8.39 -13.14 -2.64
N GLN A 372 -7.09 -13.43 -2.76
CA GLN A 372 -6.38 -13.60 -4.03
C GLN A 372 -5.51 -14.86 -3.99
N PRO A 373 -5.20 -15.48 -5.14
CA PRO A 373 -4.17 -16.50 -5.21
C PRO A 373 -2.82 -15.94 -4.72
N PRO A 374 -2.03 -16.72 -3.95
CA PRO A 374 -0.67 -16.34 -3.54
C PRO A 374 0.26 -15.98 -4.71
N ALA A 375 -0.06 -16.45 -5.92
CA ALA A 375 0.63 -16.11 -7.16
C ALA A 375 0.69 -14.60 -7.42
N ARG A 376 -0.27 -13.80 -6.91
CA ARG A 376 -0.24 -12.33 -7.02
C ARG A 376 0.99 -11.73 -6.33
N ASP A 377 1.26 -12.13 -5.10
CA ASP A 377 2.40 -11.62 -4.32
C ASP A 377 3.72 -12.17 -4.85
N VAL A 378 3.74 -13.44 -5.27
CA VAL A 378 4.89 -14.03 -5.96
C VAL A 378 5.21 -13.24 -7.21
N ALA A 379 4.24 -13.00 -8.10
CA ALA A 379 4.43 -12.20 -9.30
C ALA A 379 4.99 -10.81 -8.99
N GLY A 380 4.46 -10.11 -7.98
CA GLY A 380 4.98 -8.82 -7.52
C GLY A 380 6.47 -8.86 -7.16
N MET A 381 6.89 -9.87 -6.38
CA MET A 381 8.30 -10.04 -6.02
C MET A 381 9.18 -10.39 -7.23
N LEU A 382 8.72 -11.27 -8.12
CA LEU A 382 9.46 -11.64 -9.33
C LEU A 382 9.67 -10.44 -10.27
N ARG A 383 8.67 -9.56 -10.38
CA ARG A 383 8.78 -8.27 -11.09
C ARG A 383 9.76 -7.33 -10.39
N SER A 384 9.78 -7.30 -9.06
CA SER A 384 10.72 -6.47 -8.28
C SER A 384 12.19 -6.85 -8.53
N PHE A 385 12.51 -8.13 -8.71
CA PHE A 385 13.86 -8.55 -9.12
C PHE A 385 14.23 -8.05 -10.52
N ASP A 386 13.29 -8.07 -11.48
CA ASP A 386 13.52 -7.55 -12.83
C ASP A 386 13.83 -6.04 -12.79
N TYR A 387 13.12 -5.29 -11.93
CA TYR A 387 13.37 -3.86 -11.70
C TYR A 387 14.73 -3.59 -11.05
N ALA A 388 15.12 -4.37 -10.03
CA ALA A 388 16.40 -4.22 -9.37
C ALA A 388 17.57 -4.46 -10.33
N ALA A 389 17.47 -5.51 -11.16
CA ALA A 389 18.48 -5.82 -12.17
C ALA A 389 18.63 -4.72 -13.22
N HIS A 390 17.53 -4.06 -13.62
CA HIS A 390 17.58 -2.93 -14.53
C HIS A 390 18.20 -1.68 -13.89
N SER A 391 17.99 -1.50 -12.59
CA SER A 391 18.50 -0.34 -11.84
C SER A 391 19.98 -0.47 -11.46
N ALA A 392 20.64 -1.59 -11.80
CA ALA A 392 22.04 -1.81 -11.54
C ALA A 392 22.92 -0.89 -12.40
N GLU A 393 23.95 -0.29 -11.79
CA GLU A 393 24.94 0.54 -12.51
C GLU A 393 25.71 -0.26 -13.57
N HIS A 394 25.96 -1.53 -13.28
CA HIS A 394 26.61 -2.47 -14.18
C HIS A 394 25.64 -3.59 -14.57
N PRO A 395 25.51 -3.92 -15.87
CA PRO A 395 24.67 -5.04 -16.29
C PRO A 395 25.08 -6.33 -15.59
N ALA A 396 24.12 -7.00 -14.97
CA ALA A 396 24.29 -8.31 -14.36
C ALA A 396 23.40 -9.35 -15.08
N PRO A 397 23.80 -9.83 -16.27
CA PRO A 397 23.01 -10.79 -17.04
C PRO A 397 22.69 -12.03 -16.20
N GLY A 398 21.42 -12.45 -16.20
CA GLY A 398 20.97 -13.63 -15.48
C GLY A 398 20.74 -13.45 -13.97
N TRP A 399 21.12 -12.32 -13.36
CA TRP A 399 20.91 -12.07 -11.93
C TRP A 399 19.42 -12.16 -11.54
N ALA A 400 18.55 -11.51 -12.32
CA ALA A 400 17.11 -11.56 -12.07
C ALA A 400 16.58 -12.98 -12.16
N ASN A 401 16.98 -13.74 -13.18
CA ASN A 401 16.56 -15.14 -13.36
C ASN A 401 17.03 -16.03 -12.20
N ALA A 402 18.28 -15.86 -11.74
CA ALA A 402 18.81 -16.58 -10.59
C ALA A 402 18.03 -16.26 -9.31
N CYS A 403 17.72 -14.99 -9.05
CA CYS A 403 16.93 -14.57 -7.89
C CYS A 403 15.49 -15.10 -7.96
N ARG A 404 14.83 -15.01 -9.13
CA ARG A 404 13.49 -15.55 -9.38
C ARG A 404 13.43 -17.05 -9.10
N ALA A 405 14.38 -17.82 -9.64
CA ALA A 405 14.45 -19.26 -9.44
C ALA A 405 14.74 -19.63 -7.97
N ALA A 406 15.64 -18.90 -7.32
CA ALA A 406 15.96 -19.11 -5.91
C ALA A 406 14.77 -18.78 -5.01
N TYR A 407 14.07 -17.66 -5.26
CA TYR A 407 12.87 -17.27 -4.54
C TYR A 407 11.76 -18.32 -4.65
N CYS A 408 11.41 -18.77 -5.86
CA CYS A 408 10.40 -19.82 -6.04
C CYS A 408 10.79 -21.14 -5.36
N SER A 409 12.08 -21.50 -5.38
CA SER A 409 12.57 -22.69 -4.68
C SER A 409 12.43 -22.56 -3.17
N GLY A 410 12.78 -21.39 -2.60
CA GLY A 410 12.59 -21.13 -1.17
C GLY A 410 11.12 -21.11 -0.77
N TYR A 411 10.26 -20.55 -1.61
CA TYR A 411 8.81 -20.57 -1.38
C TYR A 411 8.26 -22.00 -1.31
N ALA A 412 8.71 -22.87 -2.22
CA ALA A 412 8.34 -24.29 -2.23
C ALA A 412 8.87 -25.06 -1.01
N GLU A 413 10.12 -24.81 -0.60
CA GLU A 413 10.75 -25.46 0.57
C GLU A 413 10.01 -25.22 1.88
N ALA A 414 9.41 -24.04 2.04
CA ALA A 414 8.67 -23.66 3.25
C ALA A 414 7.19 -24.13 3.23
N GLY A 415 6.82 -25.00 2.30
CA GLY A 415 5.48 -25.62 2.23
C GLY A 415 4.47 -24.87 1.36
N GLY A 416 4.88 -23.78 0.69
CA GLY A 416 4.08 -23.19 -0.38
C GLY A 416 4.05 -24.10 -1.61
N ALA A 417 2.96 -24.09 -2.37
CA ALA A 417 2.97 -24.76 -3.69
C ALA A 417 4.02 -24.08 -4.59
N ASP A 418 4.89 -24.86 -5.23
CA ASP A 418 5.93 -24.31 -6.11
C ASP A 418 5.26 -23.49 -7.22
N PRO A 419 5.50 -22.17 -7.29
CA PRO A 419 4.83 -21.31 -8.26
C PRO A 419 5.07 -21.73 -9.72
N ARG A 420 6.14 -22.47 -9.98
CA ARG A 420 6.52 -22.96 -11.31
C ARG A 420 5.68 -24.16 -11.77
N THR A 421 4.96 -24.81 -10.85
CA THR A 421 4.06 -25.94 -11.18
C THR A 421 2.70 -25.48 -11.70
N ASP A 422 2.39 -24.19 -11.58
CA ASP A 422 1.21 -23.56 -12.20
C ASP A 422 1.63 -22.35 -13.05
N PRO A 423 2.33 -22.59 -14.18
CA PRO A 423 2.90 -21.52 -14.99
C PRO A 423 1.83 -20.64 -15.64
N VAL A 424 0.62 -21.16 -15.88
CA VAL A 424 -0.48 -20.39 -16.47
C VAL A 424 -0.99 -19.34 -15.50
N LEU A 425 -1.25 -19.71 -14.24
CA LEU A 425 -1.64 -18.76 -13.19
C LEU A 425 -0.56 -17.71 -12.97
N LEU A 426 0.70 -18.13 -12.83
CA LEU A 426 1.81 -17.22 -12.58
C LEU A 426 2.00 -16.23 -13.74
N ARG A 427 1.96 -16.71 -15.00
CA ARG A 427 2.06 -15.86 -16.19
C ARG A 427 0.94 -14.84 -16.26
N ALA A 428 -0.30 -15.21 -15.94
CA ALA A 428 -1.43 -14.29 -15.92
C ALA A 428 -1.21 -13.15 -14.91
N TYR A 429 -0.82 -13.46 -13.67
CA TYR A 429 -0.58 -12.44 -12.64
C TYR A 429 0.67 -11.58 -12.90
N GLU A 430 1.75 -12.16 -13.43
CA GLU A 430 2.92 -11.37 -13.87
C GLU A 430 2.55 -10.44 -15.03
N THR A 431 1.69 -10.88 -15.95
CA THR A 431 1.20 -10.07 -17.07
C THR A 431 0.36 -8.90 -16.60
N ASP A 432 -0.62 -9.14 -15.71
CA ASP A 432 -1.46 -8.08 -15.15
C ASP A 432 -0.63 -7.04 -14.39
N LYS A 433 0.36 -7.48 -13.59
CA LYS A 433 1.28 -6.57 -12.88
C LYS A 433 2.15 -5.75 -13.86
N ALA A 434 2.70 -6.38 -14.90
CA ALA A 434 3.50 -5.68 -15.91
C ALA A 434 2.68 -4.63 -16.68
N ILE A 435 1.41 -4.91 -16.99
CA ILE A 435 0.48 -3.96 -17.62
C ILE A 435 0.25 -2.75 -16.72
N TYR A 436 0.01 -2.98 -15.43
CA TYR A 436 -0.12 -1.90 -14.45
C TYR A 436 1.14 -1.03 -14.41
N GLU A 437 2.33 -1.65 -14.35
CA GLU A 437 3.62 -0.98 -14.33
C GLU A 437 3.83 -0.11 -15.58
N VAL A 438 3.50 -0.60 -16.78
CA VAL A 438 3.58 0.18 -18.03
C VAL A 438 2.81 1.49 -17.91
N VAL A 439 1.57 1.44 -17.43
CA VAL A 439 0.73 2.65 -17.29
C VAL A 439 1.29 3.56 -16.19
N TYR A 440 1.77 2.99 -15.10
CA TYR A 440 2.33 3.75 -13.98
C TYR A 440 3.59 4.51 -14.41
N GLU A 441 4.57 3.83 -15.03
CA GLU A 441 5.82 4.45 -15.45
C GLU A 441 5.59 5.47 -16.56
N ALA A 442 4.75 5.18 -17.55
CA ALA A 442 4.43 6.13 -18.61
C ALA A 442 3.87 7.47 -18.09
N ARG A 443 3.20 7.46 -16.93
CA ARG A 443 2.61 8.67 -16.32
C ARG A 443 3.56 9.40 -15.38
N HIS A 444 4.38 8.69 -14.62
CA HIS A 444 5.13 9.28 -13.51
C HIS A 444 6.64 9.30 -13.75
N ARG A 445 7.18 8.34 -14.51
CA ARG A 445 8.61 8.16 -14.77
C ARG A 445 8.83 7.62 -16.19
N PRO A 446 8.59 8.41 -17.25
CA PRO A 446 8.65 7.93 -18.63
C PRO A 446 9.99 7.24 -18.99
N ASP A 447 11.10 7.70 -18.40
CA ASP A 447 12.43 7.11 -18.59
C ASP A 447 12.54 5.66 -18.08
N TRP A 448 11.64 5.25 -17.18
CA TRP A 448 11.57 3.89 -16.62
C TRP A 448 10.66 2.96 -17.41
N LEU A 449 9.94 3.46 -18.43
CA LEU A 449 9.06 2.64 -19.28
C LEU A 449 9.76 1.44 -19.96
N PRO A 450 11.06 1.48 -20.34
CA PRO A 450 11.74 0.32 -20.91
C PRO A 450 11.77 -0.92 -20.00
N VAL A 451 11.66 -0.74 -18.68
CA VAL A 451 11.71 -1.84 -17.70
C VAL A 451 10.50 -2.75 -17.82
N PRO A 452 9.24 -2.28 -17.59
CA PRO A 452 8.08 -3.13 -17.77
C PRO A 452 7.92 -3.54 -19.24
N MET A 453 8.31 -2.73 -20.23
CA MET A 453 8.24 -3.12 -21.64
C MET A 453 9.18 -4.30 -22.00
N THR A 454 10.27 -4.51 -21.27
CA THR A 454 11.11 -5.70 -21.43
C THR A 454 10.40 -6.96 -20.93
N ALA A 455 9.69 -6.86 -19.82
CA ALA A 455 8.86 -7.96 -19.31
C ALA A 455 7.68 -8.25 -20.23
N ILE A 456 7.02 -7.22 -20.77
CA ILE A 456 5.95 -7.36 -21.77
C ILE A 456 6.43 -8.16 -22.98
N ARG A 457 7.62 -7.85 -23.53
CA ARG A 457 8.20 -8.59 -24.66
C ARG A 457 8.43 -10.06 -24.32
N ARG A 458 8.98 -10.37 -23.14
CA ARG A 458 9.19 -11.74 -22.66
C ARG A 458 7.86 -12.49 -22.53
N LEU A 459 6.90 -11.92 -21.80
CA LEU A 459 5.60 -12.53 -21.53
C LEU A 459 4.75 -12.73 -22.79
N ALA A 460 4.89 -11.84 -23.78
CA ALA A 460 4.28 -11.97 -25.10
C ALA A 460 4.95 -13.05 -25.97
N ALA A 461 6.28 -13.21 -25.86
CA ALA A 461 7.02 -14.25 -26.59
C ALA A 461 6.75 -15.67 -26.04
N ASP A 462 6.46 -15.78 -24.74
CA ASP A 462 6.07 -17.04 -24.09
C ASP A 462 4.62 -17.48 -24.42
N ALA A 463 3.93 -16.78 -25.35
CA ALA A 463 2.64 -17.22 -25.85
C ALA A 463 2.80 -18.48 -26.73
N PRO A 464 1.96 -19.51 -26.57
CA PRO A 464 1.94 -20.61 -27.53
C PRO A 464 1.64 -20.04 -28.94
N PRO A 465 2.26 -20.60 -30.00
CA PRO A 465 2.03 -20.11 -31.35
C PRO A 465 0.54 -20.14 -31.67
N ALA A 466 0.04 -19.07 -32.28
CA ALA A 466 -1.36 -19.02 -32.72
C ALA A 466 -1.66 -20.22 -33.63
N PRO A 467 -2.85 -20.86 -33.51
CA PRO A 467 -3.24 -21.90 -34.45
C PRO A 467 -3.20 -21.33 -35.88
N PRO A 468 -2.71 -22.09 -36.87
CA PRO A 468 -2.64 -21.61 -38.24
C PRO A 468 -4.04 -21.19 -38.68
N SER A 469 -4.16 -19.95 -39.16
CA SER A 469 -5.39 -19.45 -39.78
C SER A 469 -5.78 -20.41 -40.89
N THR A 470 -6.93 -21.07 -40.75
CA THR A 470 -7.50 -21.89 -41.81
C THR A 470 -7.64 -21.02 -43.06
N PRO A 471 -7.06 -21.42 -44.21
CA PRO A 471 -7.23 -20.66 -45.45
C PRO A 471 -8.71 -20.59 -45.77
N VAL A 472 -9.24 -19.37 -45.89
CA VAL A 472 -10.58 -19.14 -46.42
C VAL A 472 -10.58 -19.66 -47.85
N SER A 473 -11.29 -20.78 -48.09
CA SER A 473 -11.51 -21.30 -49.43
C SER A 473 -12.14 -20.21 -50.31
N PRO A 474 -11.63 -19.96 -51.52
CA PRO A 474 -12.19 -18.95 -52.40
C PRO A 474 -13.63 -19.32 -52.77
N PRO A 475 -14.52 -18.33 -52.98
CA PRO A 475 -15.91 -18.61 -53.30
C PRO A 475 -16.02 -19.30 -54.66
N SER A 476 -16.78 -20.39 -54.71
CA SER A 476 -17.10 -21.12 -55.93
C SER A 476 -17.73 -20.19 -56.98
N PRO A 477 -17.31 -20.26 -58.26
CA PRO A 477 -17.86 -19.40 -59.31
C PRO A 477 -19.35 -19.72 -59.54
N ARG A 478 -20.20 -18.70 -59.42
CA ARG A 478 -21.63 -18.78 -59.76
C ARG A 478 -21.77 -19.12 -61.25
N ARG A 479 -22.44 -20.24 -61.54
CA ARG A 479 -22.91 -20.54 -62.91
C ARG A 479 -23.97 -19.50 -63.33
N PRO A 480 -23.92 -18.99 -64.57
CA PRO A 480 -25.03 -18.19 -65.11
C PRO A 480 -26.21 -19.12 -65.37
N ARG A 481 -27.41 -18.72 -64.94
CA ARG A 481 -28.67 -19.37 -65.36
C ARG A 481 -29.18 -18.70 -66.65
N PRO A 482 -29.77 -19.48 -67.57
CA PRO A 482 -30.23 -19.03 -68.89
C PRO A 482 -31.43 -18.09 -68.82
#